data_AF-A0A1I4WKU8-F1
#
_entry.id   AF-A0A1I4WKU8-F1
#
_cell.length_a   1.000
_cell.length_b   1.000
_cell.length_c   1.000
_cell.angle_alpha   90.00
_cell.angle_beta   90.00
_cell.angle_gamma   90.00
#
_symmetry.space_group_name_H-M   'P 1'
#
loop_
_entity.id
_entity.type
_entity.pdbx_description
1 polymer ?
#
loop_
_entity_poly.entity_id
_entity_poly.type
_entity_poly.pdbx_seq_one_letter_code
_entity_poly.pdbx_strand_id
1 'polypeptide(L)'
;MKTKYIDLYTDYLISTTGYARATELPAMLDGKMSHDQVTRFLTERKYTSKDLWREVKSVVRQTEQEEGYLIFDDTVQEKALKDENEVVCWHYDPCKGQTVKGHQPVECAVLQ
;
A
#
# COMPACT_ATOMS: atom_id res chain seq x y z
N MET A 1 -6.95 -12.81 -6.98
CA MET A 1 -6.99 -12.69 -5.50
C MET A 1 -8.45 -12.72 -5.06
N LYS A 2 -8.83 -12.81 -3.77
CA LYS A 2 -10.25 -12.57 -3.41
C LYS A 2 -10.53 -11.07 -3.47
N THR A 3 -10.76 -10.55 -4.68
CA THR A 3 -10.77 -9.11 -5.03
C THR A 3 -11.64 -8.28 -4.08
N LYS A 4 -12.85 -8.76 -3.77
CA LYS A 4 -13.78 -8.09 -2.84
C LYS A 4 -13.22 -7.78 -1.44
N TYR A 5 -12.37 -8.65 -0.87
CA TYR A 5 -11.79 -8.39 0.46
C TYR A 5 -10.71 -7.31 0.40
N ILE A 6 -9.95 -7.27 -0.70
CA ILE A 6 -8.92 -6.25 -0.88
C ILE A 6 -9.52 -4.90 -1.19
N ASP A 7 -10.57 -4.83 -2.01
CA ASP A 7 -11.22 -3.56 -2.35
C ASP A 7 -11.78 -2.92 -1.07
N LEU A 8 -12.59 -3.65 -0.30
CA LEU A 8 -13.17 -3.14 0.95
C LEU A 8 -12.13 -2.79 2.01
N TYR A 9 -11.05 -3.57 2.11
CA TYR A 9 -9.99 -3.29 3.08
C TYR A 9 -9.16 -2.08 2.67
N THR A 10 -8.87 -1.94 1.38
CA THR A 10 -8.13 -0.79 0.82
C THR A 10 -8.95 0.48 0.96
N ASP A 11 -10.25 0.43 0.63
CA ASP A 11 -11.17 1.55 0.82
C ASP A 11 -11.25 1.98 2.30
N TYR A 12 -11.31 1.01 3.22
CA TYR A 12 -11.25 1.27 4.66
C TYR A 12 -9.95 1.98 5.05
N LEU A 13 -8.79 1.49 4.60
CA LEU A 13 -7.49 2.09 4.92
C LEU A 13 -7.34 3.51 4.36
N ILE A 14 -7.79 3.74 3.13
CA ILE A 14 -7.71 5.05 2.46
C ILE A 14 -8.69 6.05 3.10
N SER A 15 -9.89 5.59 3.46
CA SER A 15 -10.95 6.46 3.98
C SER A 15 -10.80 6.75 5.48
N THR A 16 -10.02 5.95 6.22
CA THR A 16 -9.84 6.14 7.67
C THR A 16 -8.84 7.25 7.95
N THR A 17 -9.32 8.35 8.52
CA THR A 17 -8.46 9.42 9.04
C THR A 17 -7.99 9.07 10.44
N GLY A 18 -6.69 8.85 10.63
CA GLY A 18 -6.09 8.52 11.94
C GLY A 18 -5.62 7.08 12.02
N TYR A 19 -5.87 6.41 13.16
CA TYR A 19 -5.44 5.02 13.35
C TYR A 19 -6.47 4.04 12.79
N ALA A 20 -6.14 3.39 11.67
CA ALA A 20 -6.91 2.26 11.18
C ALA A 20 -6.80 1.08 12.17
N ARG A 21 -7.88 0.83 12.92
CA ARG A 21 -7.95 -0.27 13.89
C ARG A 21 -8.80 -1.41 13.37
N ALA A 22 -8.19 -2.59 13.35
CA ALA A 22 -8.81 -3.89 13.19
C ALA A 22 -10.27 -3.99 13.68
N THR A 23 -10.51 -3.63 14.94
CA THR A 23 -11.80 -3.77 15.62
C THR A 23 -12.88 -2.80 15.13
N GLU A 24 -12.49 -1.70 14.48
CA GLU A 24 -13.40 -0.67 13.97
C GLU A 24 -13.86 -0.96 12.54
N LEU A 25 -13.08 -1.77 11.80
CA LEU A 25 -13.39 -2.17 10.43
C LEU A 25 -14.80 -2.77 10.24
N PRO A 26 -15.29 -3.71 11.08
CA PRO A 26 -16.62 -4.27 10.89
C PRO A 26 -17.73 -3.23 11.08
N ALA A 27 -17.54 -2.29 12.01
CA ALA A 27 -18.52 -1.23 12.25
C ALA A 27 -18.61 -0.27 11.06
N MET A 28 -17.47 0.07 10.45
CA MET A 28 -17.42 0.96 9.29
C MET A 28 -17.95 0.31 8.00
N LEU A 29 -17.94 -1.02 7.93
CA LEU A 29 -18.40 -1.80 6.77
C LEU A 29 -19.76 -2.47 6.98
N ASP A 30 -20.57 -2.05 7.95
CA ASP A 30 -21.87 -2.66 8.30
C ASP A 30 -21.82 -4.18 8.50
N GLY A 31 -20.73 -4.69 9.07
CA GLY A 31 -20.50 -6.12 9.27
C GLY A 31 -20.24 -6.92 8.00
N LYS A 32 -20.09 -6.28 6.83
CA LYS A 32 -19.80 -6.95 5.54
C LYS A 32 -18.45 -7.67 5.52
N MET A 33 -17.54 -7.29 6.40
CA MET A 33 -16.22 -7.89 6.56
C MET A 33 -15.80 -7.83 8.02
N SER A 34 -15.28 -8.93 8.56
CA SER A 34 -14.65 -8.98 9.88
C SER A 34 -13.14 -8.79 9.77
N HIS A 35 -12.52 -8.32 10.85
CA HIS A 35 -11.06 -8.22 10.92
C HIS A 35 -10.37 -9.58 10.74
N ASP A 36 -10.92 -10.65 11.33
CA ASP A 36 -10.36 -11.99 11.22
C ASP A 36 -10.29 -12.49 9.78
N GLN A 37 -11.26 -12.08 8.93
CA GLN A 37 -11.23 -12.42 7.51
C GLN A 37 -10.06 -11.74 6.80
N VAL A 38 -9.76 -10.47 7.13
CA VAL A 38 -8.60 -9.74 6.59
C VAL A 38 -7.31 -10.37 7.08
N THR A 39 -7.18 -10.66 8.38
CA THR A 39 -5.97 -11.30 8.93
C THR A 39 -5.72 -12.64 8.25
N ARG A 40 -6.73 -13.52 8.18
CA ARG A 40 -6.59 -14.83 7.51
C ARG A 40 -6.16 -14.67 6.06
N PHE A 41 -6.75 -13.73 5.34
CA PHE A 41 -6.38 -13.43 3.96
C PHE A 41 -4.91 -12.98 3.84
N LEU A 42 -4.47 -11.98 4.63
CA LEU A 42 -3.09 -11.48 4.58
C LEU A 42 -2.05 -12.53 5.02
N THR A 43 -2.44 -13.47 5.87
CA THR A 43 -1.57 -14.57 6.34
C THR A 43 -1.65 -15.85 5.49
N GLU A 44 -2.56 -15.93 4.51
CA GLU A 44 -2.81 -17.15 3.73
C GLU A 44 -1.55 -17.62 2.99
N ARG A 45 -0.75 -16.66 2.51
CA ARG A 45 0.56 -16.89 1.88
C ARG A 45 1.39 -15.61 1.88
N LYS A 46 2.67 -15.73 1.53
CA LYS A 46 3.52 -14.57 1.24
C LYS A 46 3.08 -13.93 -0.08
N TYR A 47 2.59 -12.70 -0.02
CA TYR A 47 2.29 -11.88 -1.19
C TYR A 47 3.56 -11.17 -1.67
N THR A 48 3.66 -10.96 -2.98
CA THR A 48 4.81 -10.33 -3.64
C THR A 48 4.38 -9.16 -4.51
N SER A 49 5.32 -8.32 -4.93
CA SER A 49 5.04 -7.23 -5.88
C SER A 49 4.44 -7.71 -7.19
N LYS A 50 4.70 -8.96 -7.60
CA LYS A 50 4.08 -9.60 -8.77
C LYS A 50 2.58 -9.83 -8.57
N ASP A 51 2.15 -10.19 -7.36
CA ASP A 51 0.73 -10.37 -7.05
C ASP A 51 0.01 -9.03 -7.10
N LEU A 52 0.59 -7.99 -6.51
CA LEU A 52 0.04 -6.63 -6.58
C LEU A 52 -0.06 -6.14 -8.02
N TRP A 53 1.02 -6.27 -8.81
CA TRP A 53 1.03 -5.86 -10.23
C TRP A 53 -0.10 -6.54 -11.03
N ARG A 54 -0.33 -7.84 -10.84
CA ARG A 54 -1.39 -8.56 -11.54
C ARG A 54 -2.78 -8.00 -11.27
N GLU A 55 -2.99 -7.40 -10.11
CA GLU A 55 -4.29 -6.91 -9.67
C GLU A 55 -4.49 -5.46 -10.10
N VAL A 56 -3.45 -4.61 -10.06
CA VAL A 56 -3.54 -3.20 -10.50
C VAL A 56 -3.35 -3.01 -12.00
N LYS A 57 -2.77 -3.99 -12.72
CA LYS A 57 -2.44 -3.86 -14.15
C LYS A 57 -3.66 -3.50 -15.00
N SER A 58 -4.83 -4.09 -14.74
CA SER A 58 -6.04 -3.77 -15.50
C SER A 58 -6.47 -2.32 -15.29
N VAL A 59 -6.33 -1.78 -14.08
CA VAL A 59 -6.62 -0.39 -13.75
C VAL A 59 -5.64 0.55 -14.47
N VAL A 60 -4.34 0.26 -14.43
CA VAL A 60 -3.32 1.05 -15.14
C VAL A 60 -3.57 1.07 -16.65
N ARG A 61 -4.04 -0.05 -17.23
CA ARG A 61 -4.32 -0.16 -18.67
C ARG A 61 -5.56 0.61 -19.11
N GLN A 62 -6.47 0.98 -18.20
CA GLN A 62 -7.63 1.81 -18.55
C GLN A 62 -7.23 3.25 -18.90
N THR A 63 -6.08 3.72 -18.42
CA THR A 63 -5.57 5.06 -18.67
C THR A 63 -4.37 5.07 -19.61
N GLU A 64 -4.05 3.92 -20.22
CA GLU A 64 -2.93 3.77 -21.17
C GLU A 64 -3.17 4.60 -22.43
N GLN A 65 -2.17 5.38 -22.81
CA GLN A 65 -2.13 6.18 -24.04
C GLN A 65 -0.82 5.93 -24.77
N GLU A 66 -0.79 6.19 -26.08
CA GLU A 66 0.41 5.99 -26.90
C GLU A 66 1.60 6.84 -26.44
N GLU A 67 1.34 8.08 -26.03
CA GLU A 67 2.35 9.01 -25.50
C GLU A 67 2.37 9.07 -23.96
N GLY A 68 1.65 8.18 -23.28
CA GLY A 68 1.56 8.14 -21.83
C GLY A 68 2.81 7.53 -21.17
N TYR A 69 3.15 8.02 -19.97
CA TYR A 69 4.30 7.51 -19.21
C TYR A 69 3.84 6.83 -17.93
N LEU A 70 4.46 5.68 -17.64
CA LEU A 70 4.35 5.00 -16.35
C LEU A 70 5.65 5.22 -15.58
N ILE A 71 5.59 6.00 -14.50
CA ILE A 71 6.74 6.34 -13.68
C ILE A 71 6.66 5.55 -12.38
N PHE A 72 7.76 4.88 -12.05
CA PHE A 72 7.97 4.27 -10.74
C PHE A 72 8.99 5.11 -9.99
N ASP A 73 8.61 5.63 -8.83
CA ASP A 73 9.50 6.40 -7.98
C ASP A 73 9.79 5.62 -6.69
N ASP A 74 11.04 5.72 -6.25
CA ASP A 74 11.59 4.98 -5.13
C ASP A 74 12.04 5.96 -4.06
N THR A 75 11.05 6.55 -3.38
CA THR A 75 11.28 7.61 -2.40
C THR A 75 11.46 7.04 -1.00
N VAL A 76 12.25 7.72 -0.18
CA VAL A 76 12.32 7.41 1.25
C VAL A 76 11.34 8.32 1.98
N GLN A 77 10.27 7.73 2.51
CA GLN A 77 9.36 8.46 3.41
C GLN A 77 9.92 8.42 4.83
N GLU A 78 10.55 9.51 5.25
CA GLU A 78 11.17 9.62 6.58
C GLU A 78 10.13 9.45 7.70
N LYS A 79 10.50 8.63 8.71
CA LYS A 79 9.73 8.36 9.92
C LYS A 79 10.64 8.48 11.15
N ALA A 80 11.21 9.67 11.38
CA ALA A 80 12.20 9.92 12.43
C ALA A 80 11.80 9.38 13.82
N LEU A 81 10.51 9.50 14.18
CA LEU A 81 9.97 9.11 15.49
C LEU A 81 9.53 7.64 15.61
N LYS A 82 9.62 6.83 14.55
CA LYS A 82 9.21 5.41 14.58
C LYS A 82 10.38 4.50 14.88
N ASP A 83 10.15 3.42 15.63
CA ASP A 83 11.15 2.39 15.88
C ASP A 83 11.44 1.58 14.61
N GLU A 84 12.65 1.03 14.51
CA GLU A 84 13.05 0.16 13.41
C GLU A 84 12.25 -1.15 13.40
N ASN A 85 11.89 -1.61 12.20
CA ASN A 85 11.22 -2.89 11.96
C ASN A 85 11.46 -3.31 10.50
N GLU A 86 10.79 -4.38 10.04
CA GLU A 86 10.92 -4.89 8.67
C GLU A 86 10.53 -3.87 7.58
N VAL A 87 9.73 -2.86 7.92
CA VAL A 87 9.25 -1.82 7.00
C VAL A 87 9.98 -0.50 7.20
N VAL A 88 10.26 -0.12 8.46
CA VAL A 88 10.95 1.13 8.81
C VAL A 88 12.41 0.82 9.14
N CYS A 89 13.34 1.22 8.29
CA CYS A 89 14.78 1.02 8.49
C CYS A 89 15.59 2.21 7.95
N TRP A 90 16.91 2.11 7.96
CA TRP A 90 17.81 3.17 7.53
C TRP A 90 18.06 3.11 6.01
N HIS A 91 17.78 4.22 5.33
CA HIS A 91 17.99 4.38 3.89
C HIS A 91 18.85 5.62 3.63
N TYR A 92 19.70 5.60 2.61
CA TYR A 92 20.40 6.81 2.18
C TYR A 92 19.46 7.67 1.35
N ASP A 93 19.29 8.94 1.73
CA ASP A 93 18.49 9.93 1.02
C ASP A 93 19.42 10.88 0.25
N PRO A 94 19.53 10.75 -1.09
CA PRO A 94 20.38 11.63 -1.90
C PRO A 94 19.94 13.09 -1.88
N CYS A 95 18.65 13.37 -1.67
CA CYS A 95 18.13 14.74 -1.60
C CYS A 95 18.61 15.45 -0.32
N LYS A 96 18.93 14.69 0.74
CA LYS A 96 19.47 15.22 2.01
C LYS A 96 20.96 14.98 2.18
N GLY A 97 21.58 14.15 1.34
CA GLY A 97 22.98 13.77 1.44
C GLY A 97 23.33 12.97 2.69
N GLN A 98 22.33 12.35 3.35
CA GLN A 98 22.52 11.62 4.60
C GLN A 98 21.58 10.41 4.70
N THR A 99 21.89 9.49 5.62
CA THR A 99 21.02 8.37 5.94
C THR A 99 19.87 8.84 6.83
N VAL A 100 18.64 8.50 6.46
CA VAL A 100 17.43 8.78 7.22
C VAL A 100 16.71 7.49 7.57
N LYS A 101 16.00 7.49 8.69
CA LYS A 101 15.15 6.37 9.11
C LYS A 101 13.75 6.57 8.53
N GLY A 102 13.25 5.61 7.79
CA GLY A 102 11.98 5.71 7.09
C GLY A 102 11.55 4.39 6.48
N HIS A 103 10.52 4.43 5.65
CA HIS A 103 10.20 3.30 4.77
C HIS A 103 10.26 3.77 3.32
N GLN A 104 10.40 2.82 2.41
CA GLN A 104 10.59 3.08 0.99
C GLN A 104 9.42 2.46 0.20
N PRO A 105 8.30 3.19 0.05
CA PRO A 105 7.20 2.73 -0.79
C PRO A 105 7.59 2.88 -2.26
N VAL A 106 7.17 1.93 -3.09
CA VAL A 106 7.21 2.12 -4.55
C VAL A 106 5.96 2.88 -4.94
N GLU A 107 6.13 4.12 -5.37
CA GLU A 107 5.05 4.96 -5.89
C GLU A 107 4.97 4.79 -7.41
N CYS A 108 3.75 4.84 -7.94
CA CYS A 108 3.50 4.68 -9.37
C CYS A 108 2.57 5.79 -9.84
N ALA A 109 3.04 6.58 -10.81
CA ALA A 109 2.27 7.66 -11.43
C ALA A 109 2.03 7.35 -12.90
N VAL A 110 0.80 7.58 -13.36
CA VAL A 110 0.43 7.55 -14.77
C VAL A 110 0.33 8.99 -15.25
N LEU A 111 1.23 9.39 -16.15
CA LEU A 111 1.16 10.67 -16.84
C LEU A 111 0.49 10.48 -18.20
N GLN A 112 -0.50 11.34 -18.46
CA GLN A 112 -1.27 11.39 -19.71
C GLN A 112 -0.75 12.50 -20.60
#